data_AF-A0A849FR00-F1
#
_entry.id   AF-A0A849FR00-F1
#
_cell.length_a   1.000
_cell.length_b   1.000
_cell.length_c   1.000
_cell.angle_alpha   90.00
_cell.angle_beta   90.00
_cell.angle_gamma   90.00
#
_symmetry.space_group_name_H-M   'P 1'
#
loop_
_entity.id
_entity.type
_entity.pdbx_description
1 polymer ?
#
loop_
_entity_poly.entity_id
_entity_poly.type
_entity_poly.pdbx_seq_one_letter_code
_entity_poly.pdbx_strand_id
1 'polypeptide(L)'
;ADTPANAEFIAAWKAFAGEDRVTNDPMEAHYIGFNMWVNAATQAETTDVDAVRTAMYGQEFPNLTGGTAVMLPNHHLAKPVLIGEITADGQFDIISQTSEVPGDAWTDFLPESAVLTSDWKDLGCGMYNTQTKTCVQLTSNY
;
A
#
# COMPACT_ATOMS: atom_id res chain seq x y z
N ALA A 1 2.71 -15.05 -6.05
CA ALA A 1 3.03 -14.76 -7.46
C ALA A 1 4.42 -15.30 -7.76
N ASP A 2 4.63 -15.86 -8.95
CA ASP A 2 5.91 -16.47 -9.33
C ASP A 2 6.86 -15.41 -9.89
N THR A 3 7.52 -14.69 -8.98
CA THR A 3 8.48 -13.64 -9.31
C THR A 3 9.80 -13.89 -8.58
N PRO A 4 10.95 -13.47 -9.13
CA PRO A 4 12.24 -13.60 -8.44
C PRO A 4 12.23 -12.91 -7.08
N ALA A 5 11.67 -11.69 -6.99
CA ALA A 5 11.58 -10.95 -5.74
C ALA A 5 10.76 -11.68 -4.67
N ASN A 6 9.64 -12.30 -5.05
CA ASN A 6 8.83 -13.09 -4.12
C ASN A 6 9.54 -14.38 -3.68
N ALA A 7 10.23 -15.06 -4.60
CA ALA A 7 11.00 -16.26 -4.28
C ALA A 7 12.12 -15.96 -3.26
N GLU A 8 12.84 -14.85 -3.46
CA GLU A 8 13.86 -14.37 -2.52
C GLU A 8 13.26 -14.00 -1.16
N PHE A 9 12.13 -13.29 -1.15
CA PHE A 9 11.43 -12.93 0.07
C PHE A 9 10.97 -14.18 0.86
N ILE A 10 10.35 -15.15 0.19
CA ILE A 10 9.89 -16.41 0.82
C ILE A 10 11.08 -17.19 1.39
N ALA A 11 12.20 -17.27 0.66
CA ALA A 11 13.40 -17.95 1.14
C ALA A 11 13.96 -17.27 2.40
N ALA A 12 14.06 -15.94 2.41
CA ALA A 12 14.50 -15.18 3.57
C ALA A 12 13.54 -15.33 4.76
N TRP A 13 12.23 -15.30 4.51
CA TRP A 13 11.22 -15.49 5.54
C TRP A 13 11.31 -16.88 6.18
N LYS A 14 11.43 -17.94 5.38
CA LYS A 14 11.59 -19.31 5.89
C LYS A 14 12.87 -19.50 6.67
N ALA A 15 13.97 -18.92 6.22
CA ALA A 15 15.23 -18.93 6.96
C ALA A 15 15.12 -18.24 8.33
N PHE A 16 14.32 -17.17 8.42
CA PHE A 16 14.09 -16.42 9.66
C PHE A 16 13.06 -17.08 10.60
N ALA A 17 11.92 -17.50 10.05
CA ALA A 17 10.73 -17.88 10.81
C ALA A 17 10.50 -19.41 10.88
N GLY A 18 11.24 -20.20 10.08
CA GLY A 18 11.09 -21.64 9.94
C GLY A 18 10.25 -22.05 8.73
N GLU A 19 10.45 -23.28 8.25
CA GLU A 19 9.83 -23.80 7.02
C GLU A 19 8.29 -23.89 7.06
N ASP A 20 7.71 -24.08 8.24
CA ASP A 20 6.25 -24.23 8.41
C ASP A 20 5.51 -22.87 8.49
N ARG A 21 6.24 -21.74 8.43
CA ARG A 21 5.64 -20.40 8.50
C ARG A 21 5.40 -19.84 7.10
N VAL A 22 4.13 -19.59 6.78
CA VAL A 22 3.71 -18.96 5.51
C VAL A 22 3.68 -17.45 5.61
N THR A 23 3.68 -16.78 4.45
CA THR A 23 3.48 -15.34 4.29
C THR A 23 2.09 -15.04 3.72
N ASN A 24 1.61 -13.80 3.87
CA ASN A 24 0.32 -13.37 3.33
C ASN A 24 0.40 -11.93 2.75
N ASP A 25 -0.68 -11.48 2.12
CA ASP A 25 -0.75 -10.13 1.51
C ASP A 25 -0.49 -8.98 2.52
N PRO A 26 -1.07 -8.97 3.74
CA PRO A 26 -0.72 -7.95 4.74
C PRO A 26 0.78 -7.87 5.07
N MET A 27 1.50 -9.01 5.07
CA MET A 27 2.94 -9.03 5.27
C MET A 27 3.69 -8.42 4.09
N GLU A 28 3.25 -8.67 2.86
CA GLU A 28 3.79 -7.98 1.68
C GLU A 28 3.54 -6.48 1.76
N ALA A 29 2.32 -6.06 2.10
CA ALA A 29 1.98 -4.64 2.24
C ALA A 29 2.89 -3.94 3.28
N HIS A 30 3.19 -4.62 4.40
CA HIS A 30 4.14 -4.12 5.38
C HIS A 30 5.57 -4.06 4.84
N TYR A 31 6.02 -5.10 4.14
CA TYR A 31 7.35 -5.13 3.50
C TYR A 31 7.53 -3.94 2.55
N ILE A 32 6.56 -3.69 1.67
CA ILE A 32 6.59 -2.55 0.74
C ILE A 32 6.59 -1.23 1.52
N GLY A 33 5.61 -1.03 2.41
CA GLY A 33 5.43 0.23 3.12
C GLY A 33 6.61 0.60 4.03
N PHE A 34 7.20 -0.38 4.71
CA PHE A 34 8.36 -0.15 5.57
C PHE A 34 9.61 0.21 4.77
N ASN A 35 9.86 -0.47 3.65
CA ASN A 35 11.00 -0.12 2.79
C ASN A 35 10.83 1.27 2.15
N MET A 36 9.62 1.64 1.71
CA MET A 36 9.34 3.00 1.26
C MET A 36 9.59 4.04 2.38
N TRP A 37 9.17 3.73 3.61
CA TRP A 37 9.43 4.61 4.76
C TRP A 37 10.93 4.76 5.03
N VAL A 38 11.71 3.67 4.98
CA VAL A 38 13.17 3.71 5.13
C VAL A 38 13.79 4.57 4.03
N ASN A 39 13.35 4.42 2.78
CA ASN A 39 13.81 5.23 1.65
C ASN A 39 13.51 6.72 1.88
N ALA A 40 12.27 7.06 2.29
CA ALA A 40 11.86 8.43 2.56
C ALA A 40 12.60 9.05 3.76
N ALA A 41 12.79 8.30 4.85
CA ALA A 41 13.57 8.75 6.01
C ALA A 41 15.04 8.97 5.66
N THR A 42 15.61 8.11 4.81
CA THR A 42 16.96 8.29 4.29
C THR A 42 17.05 9.53 3.40
N GLN A 43 16.10 9.72 2.49
CA GLN A 43 16.03 10.89 1.61
C GLN A 43 15.86 12.19 2.39
N ALA A 44 15.07 12.17 3.46
CA ALA A 44 14.82 13.32 4.33
C ALA A 44 15.96 13.58 5.34
N GLU A 45 16.90 12.64 5.47
CA GLU A 45 17.97 12.65 6.49
C GLU A 45 17.46 12.82 7.93
N THR A 46 16.23 12.36 8.19
CA THR A 46 15.55 12.50 9.48
C THR A 46 14.41 11.49 9.60
N THR A 47 13.95 11.28 10.84
CA THR A 47 12.73 10.55 11.15
C THR A 47 11.58 11.47 11.60
N ASP A 48 11.73 12.79 11.39
CA ASP A 48 10.65 13.75 11.62
C ASP A 48 9.43 13.44 10.73
N VAL A 49 8.24 13.41 11.33
CA VAL A 49 7.02 12.91 10.67
C VAL A 49 6.67 13.72 9.42
N ASP A 50 6.75 15.05 9.51
CA ASP A 50 6.35 15.91 8.41
C ASP A 50 7.36 15.83 7.26
N ALA A 51 8.65 15.82 7.58
CA ALA A 51 9.71 15.66 6.58
C ALA A 51 9.62 14.31 5.85
N VAL A 52 9.44 13.21 6.59
CA VAL A 52 9.29 11.88 6.01
C VAL A 52 8.01 11.79 5.18
N ARG A 53 6.87 12.30 5.67
CA ARG A 53 5.61 12.32 4.92
C ARG A 53 5.77 13.03 3.57
N THR A 54 6.44 14.18 3.53
CA THR A 54 6.71 14.88 2.26
C THR A 54 7.58 14.06 1.31
N ALA A 55 8.59 13.35 1.83
CA ALA A 55 9.45 12.47 1.03
C ALA A 55 8.75 11.16 0.60
N MET A 56 7.65 10.77 1.25
CA MET A 56 6.88 9.57 0.91
C MET A 56 6.06 9.73 -0.37
N TYR A 57 5.62 10.95 -0.72
CA TYR A 57 4.80 11.15 -1.92
C TYR A 57 5.57 10.78 -3.19
N GLY A 58 5.05 9.82 -3.94
CA GLY A 58 5.67 9.30 -5.16
C GLY A 58 6.81 8.31 -4.92
N GLN A 59 7.03 7.83 -3.68
CA GLN A 59 7.97 6.73 -3.44
C GLN A 59 7.56 5.51 -4.26
N GLU A 60 8.56 4.88 -4.86
CA GLU A 60 8.40 3.66 -5.64
C GLU A 60 9.15 2.52 -4.95
N PHE A 61 8.56 1.33 -4.97
CA PHE A 61 9.22 0.13 -4.48
C PHE A 61 8.72 -1.11 -5.23
N PRO A 62 9.59 -2.05 -5.62
CA PRO A 62 9.16 -3.30 -6.26
C PRO A 62 8.18 -4.06 -5.36
N ASN A 63 7.00 -4.40 -5.90
CA ASN A 63 6.09 -5.31 -5.23
C ASN A 63 6.51 -6.77 -5.46
N LEU A 64 6.06 -7.69 -4.60
CA LEU A 64 6.39 -9.11 -4.74
C LEU A 64 5.54 -9.78 -5.84
N THR A 65 4.54 -9.07 -6.37
CA THR A 65 3.70 -9.53 -7.48
C THR A 65 4.23 -9.23 -8.89
N GLY A 66 5.42 -8.61 -9.03
CA GLY A 66 6.11 -8.46 -10.31
C GLY A 66 5.98 -7.09 -10.99
N GLY A 67 5.65 -6.05 -10.23
CA GLY A 67 5.61 -4.67 -10.70
C GLY A 67 6.12 -3.69 -9.64
N THR A 68 5.69 -2.44 -9.72
CA THR A 68 6.15 -1.37 -8.83
C THR A 68 4.98 -0.77 -8.06
N ALA A 69 5.04 -0.83 -6.73
CA ALA A 69 4.14 -0.08 -5.90
C ALA A 69 4.53 1.40 -5.88
N VAL A 70 3.55 2.30 -5.93
CA VAL A 70 3.77 3.75 -5.87
C VAL A 70 2.94 4.36 -4.75
N MET A 71 3.57 5.13 -3.87
CA MET A 71 2.89 5.90 -2.82
C MET A 71 2.24 7.14 -3.41
N LEU A 72 0.91 7.20 -3.37
CA LEU A 72 0.13 8.30 -3.92
C LEU A 72 -0.06 9.43 -2.87
N PRO A 73 -0.38 10.66 -3.30
CA PRO A 73 -0.67 11.78 -2.38
C PRO A 73 -1.82 11.51 -1.39
N ASN A 74 -2.69 10.54 -1.68
CA ASN A 74 -3.79 10.11 -0.82
C ASN A 74 -3.37 9.07 0.24
N HIS A 75 -2.06 8.80 0.39
CA HIS A 75 -1.45 7.78 1.25
C HIS A 75 -1.85 6.32 0.94
N HIS A 76 -2.44 6.05 -0.23
CA HIS A 76 -2.65 4.70 -0.72
C HIS A 76 -1.56 4.32 -1.71
N LEU A 77 -1.38 3.02 -1.92
CA LEU A 77 -0.45 2.49 -2.91
C LEU A 77 -1.19 2.20 -4.22
N ALA A 78 -0.53 2.43 -5.35
CA ALA A 78 -0.87 1.73 -6.58
C ALA A 78 -0.31 0.30 -6.51
N LYS A 79 -1.17 -0.72 -6.65
CA LYS A 79 -0.79 -2.16 -6.67
C LYS A 79 -1.71 -2.93 -7.60
N PRO A 80 -1.28 -4.08 -8.16
CA PRO A 80 -2.20 -4.94 -8.89
C PRO A 80 -3.22 -5.59 -7.95
N VAL A 81 -4.40 -5.91 -8.48
CA VAL A 81 -5.41 -6.75 -7.82
C VAL A 81 -5.29 -8.15 -8.39
N LEU A 82 -5.15 -9.14 -7.51
CA LEU A 82 -5.04 -10.55 -7.86
C LEU A 82 -6.30 -11.29 -7.38
N ILE A 83 -6.84 -12.16 -8.23
CA ILE A 83 -7.87 -13.13 -7.87
C ILE A 83 -7.23 -14.51 -7.88
N GLY A 84 -7.30 -15.20 -6.74
CA GLY A 84 -6.75 -16.54 -6.57
C GLY A 84 -7.83 -17.60 -6.30
N GLU A 85 -7.65 -18.79 -6.86
CA GLU A 85 -8.39 -20.00 -6.50
C GLU A 85 -7.62 -20.77 -5.43
N ILE A 86 -8.31 -21.21 -4.37
CA ILE A 86 -7.68 -21.97 -3.27
C ILE A 86 -7.42 -23.41 -3.73
N THR A 87 -6.20 -23.88 -3.54
CA THR A 87 -5.76 -25.23 -3.87
C THR A 87 -5.90 -26.19 -2.68
N ALA A 88 -5.81 -27.50 -2.94
CA ALA A 88 -6.00 -28.54 -1.91
C ALA A 88 -4.95 -28.51 -0.78
N ASP A 89 -3.79 -27.92 -1.02
CA ASP A 89 -2.72 -27.68 -0.04
C ASP A 89 -2.85 -26.31 0.67
N GLY A 90 -3.96 -25.59 0.45
CA GLY A 90 -4.26 -24.31 1.10
C GLY A 90 -3.45 -23.14 0.56
N GLN A 91 -2.82 -23.28 -0.60
CA GLN A 91 -2.21 -22.19 -1.35
C GLN A 91 -3.21 -21.58 -2.35
N PHE A 92 -2.73 -20.66 -3.20
CA PHE A 92 -3.54 -19.96 -4.19
C PHE A 92 -2.92 -20.07 -5.59
N ASP A 93 -3.73 -20.51 -6.55
CA ASP A 93 -3.43 -20.36 -7.97
C ASP A 93 -4.02 -19.02 -8.46
N ILE A 94 -3.19 -18.16 -9.06
CA ILE A 94 -3.66 -16.86 -9.57
C ILE A 94 -4.41 -17.09 -10.89
N ILE A 95 -5.71 -16.77 -10.91
CA ILE A 95 -6.57 -16.94 -12.09
C ILE A 95 -6.84 -15.63 -12.85
N SER A 96 -6.60 -14.49 -12.22
CA SER A 96 -6.72 -13.16 -12.85
C SER A 96 -5.85 -12.15 -12.12
N GLN A 97 -5.32 -11.19 -12.88
CA GLN A 97 -4.50 -10.11 -12.38
C GLN A 97 -4.71 -8.85 -13.24
N THR A 98 -4.82 -7.69 -12.58
CA THR A 98 -4.81 -6.38 -13.25
C THR A 98 -3.37 -5.85 -13.39
N SER A 99 -3.16 -4.80 -14.18
CA SER A 99 -2.02 -3.89 -13.94
C SER A 99 -2.18 -3.19 -12.59
N GLU A 100 -1.19 -2.41 -12.18
CA GLU A 100 -1.31 -1.54 -11.01
C GLU A 100 -2.57 -0.67 -11.09
N VAL A 101 -3.38 -0.73 -10.03
CA VAL A 101 -4.57 0.10 -9.84
C VAL A 101 -4.23 1.12 -8.76
N PRO A 102 -4.34 2.43 -9.04
CA PRO A 102 -4.22 3.46 -8.02
C PRO A 102 -5.24 3.22 -6.90
N GLY A 103 -4.78 3.11 -5.66
CA GLY A 103 -5.69 2.97 -4.53
C GLY A 103 -6.55 4.22 -4.35
N ASP A 104 -7.86 4.02 -4.23
CA ASP A 104 -8.82 5.06 -3.91
C ASP A 104 -9.34 4.86 -2.48
N ALA A 105 -9.35 5.94 -1.71
CA ALA A 105 -9.71 5.92 -0.29
C ALA A 105 -11.23 5.85 -0.09
N TRP A 106 -12.01 6.37 -1.05
CA TRP A 106 -13.44 6.59 -0.89
C TRP A 106 -14.20 6.02 -2.08
N THR A 107 -15.24 5.23 -1.81
CA THR A 107 -16.06 4.69 -2.89
C THR A 107 -17.03 5.72 -3.44
N ASP A 108 -17.15 5.77 -4.77
CA ASP A 108 -18.15 6.57 -5.47
C ASP A 108 -19.60 6.05 -5.31
N PHE A 109 -19.77 4.84 -4.79
CA PHE A 109 -21.06 4.15 -4.77
C PHE A 109 -21.88 4.37 -3.49
N LEU A 110 -21.26 4.90 -2.43
CA LEU A 110 -21.96 5.25 -1.19
C LEU A 110 -22.12 6.77 -1.10
N PRO A 111 -23.35 7.30 -0.88
CA PRO A 111 -23.59 8.75 -0.85
C PRO A 111 -22.68 9.51 0.12
N GLU A 112 -22.33 8.90 1.25
CA GLU A 112 -21.51 9.51 2.30
C GLU A 112 -20.05 9.66 1.89
N SER A 113 -19.50 8.74 1.09
CA SER A 113 -18.11 8.75 0.65
C SER A 113 -17.91 9.33 -0.74
N ALA A 114 -18.92 9.30 -1.60
CA ALA A 114 -18.85 9.81 -2.98
C ALA A 114 -18.52 11.33 -3.07
N VAL A 115 -18.66 12.05 -1.96
CA VAL A 115 -18.32 13.48 -1.86
C VAL A 115 -16.93 13.72 -1.27
N LEU A 116 -16.24 12.65 -0.85
CA LEU A 116 -14.95 12.71 -0.18
C LEU A 116 -13.82 12.44 -1.17
N THR A 117 -12.71 13.15 -0.97
CA THR A 117 -11.44 12.85 -1.61
C THR A 117 -10.32 12.90 -0.58
N SER A 118 -9.21 12.24 -0.88
CA SER A 118 -8.02 12.19 -0.03
C SER A 118 -6.84 12.78 -0.78
N ASP A 119 -6.23 13.81 -0.22
CA ASP A 119 -4.99 14.41 -0.71
C ASP A 119 -4.24 15.06 0.46
N TRP A 120 -3.16 14.42 0.87
CA TRP A 120 -2.33 14.92 1.97
C TRP A 120 -1.25 15.91 1.50
N LYS A 121 -1.02 16.02 0.19
CA LYS A 121 -0.02 16.92 -0.38
C LYS A 121 -0.58 18.32 -0.55
N ASP A 122 -1.71 18.45 -1.23
CA ASP A 122 -2.27 19.76 -1.59
C ASP A 122 -3.40 20.19 -0.65
N LEU A 123 -4.20 19.24 -0.14
CA LEU A 123 -5.32 19.53 0.78
C LEU A 123 -4.98 19.28 2.26
N GLY A 124 -3.90 18.54 2.54
CA GLY A 124 -3.51 18.14 3.89
C GLY A 124 -4.60 17.32 4.60
N CYS A 125 -5.43 16.59 3.86
CA CYS A 125 -6.63 15.95 4.40
C CYS A 125 -6.97 14.65 3.68
N GLY A 126 -7.20 13.59 4.46
CA GLY A 126 -7.67 12.30 3.94
C GLY A 126 -9.18 12.19 3.75
N MET A 127 -9.98 13.06 4.40
CA MET A 127 -11.44 13.09 4.35
C MET A 127 -11.93 14.47 3.90
N TYR A 128 -11.46 14.95 2.76
CA TYR A 128 -11.85 16.26 2.25
C TYR A 128 -13.18 16.18 1.54
N ASN A 129 -14.20 16.88 2.05
CA ASN A 129 -15.49 16.96 1.40
C ASN A 129 -15.45 18.02 0.29
N THR A 130 -15.59 17.57 -0.95
CA THR A 130 -15.50 18.40 -2.16
C THR A 130 -16.65 19.40 -2.30
N GLN A 131 -17.81 19.12 -1.70
CA GLN A 131 -18.98 20.00 -1.75
C GLN A 131 -18.88 21.14 -0.73
N THR A 132 -18.56 20.80 0.52
CA THR A 132 -18.45 21.79 1.60
C THR A 132 -17.08 22.48 1.64
N LYS A 133 -16.08 21.92 0.93
CA LYS A 133 -14.69 22.38 0.93
C LYS A 133 -14.06 22.40 2.32
N THR A 134 -14.35 21.35 3.09
CA THR A 134 -13.85 21.21 4.46
C THR A 134 -13.26 19.82 4.67
N CYS A 135 -12.26 19.73 5.54
CA CYS A 135 -11.78 18.45 6.03
C CYS A 135 -12.75 17.95 7.11
N VAL A 136 -13.38 16.81 6.88
CA VAL A 136 -14.38 16.24 7.80
C VAL A 136 -13.73 15.70 9.07
N GLN A 137 -12.50 15.21 8.96
CA GLN A 137 -11.77 14.63 10.08
C GLN A 137 -10.27 14.85 9.91
N LEU A 138 -9.67 15.59 10.85
CA LEU A 138 -8.23 15.85 10.91
C LEU A 138 -7.50 14.97 11.93
N THR A 139 -8.21 14.54 12.98
CA THR A 139 -7.65 13.71 14.06
C THR A 139 -8.30 12.34 14.04
N SER A 140 -7.53 11.30 14.35
CA SER A 140 -8.03 9.95 14.62
C SER A 140 -9.12 10.00 15.70
N ASN A 141 -10.13 9.13 15.58
CA ASN A 141 -11.12 8.90 16.65
C ASN A 141 -10.58 7.97 17.76
N TYR A 142 -9.36 7.49 17.59
CA TYR A 142 -8.60 6.62 18.49
C TYR A 142 -7.35 7.31 18.99
#